data_AF-W9RAY1-F1
#
_entry.id   AF-W9RAY1-F1
#
_cell.length_a   1.000
_cell.length_b   1.000
_cell.length_c   1.000
_cell.angle_alpha   90.00
_cell.angle_beta   90.00
_cell.angle_gamma   90.00
#
_symmetry.space_group_name_H-M   'P 1'
#
loop_
_entity.id
_entity.type
_entity.pdbx_description
1 polymer ?
#
loop_
_entity_poly.entity_id
_entity_poly.type
_entity_poly.pdbx_seq_one_letter_code
_entity_poly.pdbx_strand_id
1 'polypeptide(L)'
;MSYKQTTELAWGLELSHQRFVWVVRSPIASADAAFFTAGKCDDDPSTYLPDGFLDRTKHVGRIVPMWAEQAQILGHPSVGGFM
;
A
#
# COMPACT_ATOMS: atom_id res chain seq x y z
N MET A 1 -2.08 7.73 7.32
CA MET A 1 -3.11 7.92 6.29
C MET A 1 -4.46 7.63 6.94
N SER A 2 -5.48 8.45 6.71
CA SER A 2 -6.83 8.10 7.21
C SER A 2 -7.42 6.94 6.43
N TYR A 3 -8.43 6.26 6.98
CA TYR A 3 -9.13 5.19 6.27
C TYR A 3 -9.68 5.69 4.93
N LYS A 4 -10.37 6.83 4.93
CA LYS A 4 -10.91 7.46 3.71
C LYS A 4 -9.83 7.72 2.66
N GLN A 5 -8.68 8.27 3.06
CA GLN A 5 -7.57 8.52 2.12
C GLN A 5 -7.01 7.22 1.53
N THR A 6 -6.93 6.17 2.34
CA THR A 6 -6.46 4.85 1.90
C THR A 6 -7.44 4.22 0.90
N THR A 7 -8.74 4.34 1.16
CA THR A 7 -9.80 3.90 0.23
C THR A 7 -9.74 4.65 -1.10
N GLU A 8 -9.67 5.98 -1.09
CA GLU A 8 -9.59 6.78 -2.33
C GLU A 8 -8.33 6.47 -3.14
N LEU A 9 -7.19 6.26 -2.46
CA LEU A 9 -5.96 5.87 -3.14
C LEU A 9 -6.07 4.48 -3.79
N ALA A 10 -6.67 3.51 -3.09
CA ALA A 10 -6.90 2.18 -3.66
C ALA A 10 -7.76 2.25 -4.94
N TRP A 11 -8.85 3.02 -4.91
CA TRP A 11 -9.67 3.26 -6.10
C TRP A 11 -8.90 3.96 -7.21
N GLY A 12 -8.12 4.98 -6.88
CA GLY A 12 -7.29 5.69 -7.87
C GLY A 12 -6.27 4.77 -8.55
N LEU A 13 -5.60 3.90 -7.79
CA LEU A 13 -4.67 2.91 -8.33
C LEU A 13 -5.38 1.91 -9.25
N GLU A 14 -6.54 1.38 -8.83
CA GLU A 14 -7.34 0.45 -9.64
C GLU A 14 -7.79 1.08 -10.97
N LEU A 15 -8.36 2.29 -10.91
CA LEU A 15 -8.87 3.02 -12.07
C LEU A 15 -7.78 3.53 -13.01
N SER A 16 -6.54 3.71 -12.51
CA SER A 16 -5.42 4.17 -13.34
C SER A 16 -4.97 3.14 -14.38
N HIS A 17 -5.28 1.85 -14.15
CA HIS A 17 -4.75 0.71 -14.90
C HIS A 17 -3.22 0.66 -15.01
N GLN A 18 -2.50 1.48 -14.23
CA GLN A 18 -1.05 1.48 -14.21
C GLN A 18 -0.52 0.37 -13.32
N ARG A 19 0.69 -0.11 -13.62
CA ARG A 19 1.38 -1.04 -12.74
C ARG A 19 1.89 -0.29 -11.52
N PHE A 20 1.73 -0.88 -10.33
CA PHE A 20 2.15 -0.24 -9.08
C PHE A 20 2.74 -1.23 -8.08
N VAL A 21 3.62 -0.70 -7.22
CA VAL A 21 4.01 -1.34 -5.97
C VAL A 21 3.58 -0.39 -4.86
N TRP A 22 2.68 -0.84 -4.00
CA TRP A 22 2.16 -0.01 -2.91
C TRP A 22 2.53 -0.62 -1.57
N VAL A 23 3.41 0.09 -0.84
CA VAL A 23 3.71 -0.23 0.56
C VAL A 23 2.60 0.36 1.42
N VAL A 24 1.80 -0.50 2.03
CA VAL A 24 0.63 -0.09 2.80
C VAL A 24 0.81 -0.43 4.28
N ARG A 25 0.19 0.39 5.12
CA ARG A 25 0.14 0.22 6.58
C ARG A 25 -1.30 0.40 7.01
N SER A 26 -1.71 -0.31 8.06
CA SER A 26 -3.01 -0.08 8.69
C SER A 26 -3.25 1.42 8.92
N PRO A 27 -4.41 1.97 8.47
CA PRO A 27 -4.78 3.34 8.73
C PRO A 27 -4.75 3.63 10.24
N ILE A 28 -4.18 4.78 10.58
CA ILE A 28 -3.86 5.13 11.97
C ILE A 28 -5.12 5.67 12.67
N ALA A 29 -5.43 5.18 13.88
CA ALA A 29 -6.45 5.75 14.77
C ALA A 29 -5.89 6.76 15.81
N SER A 30 -4.58 6.78 16.07
CA SER A 30 -3.92 7.64 17.07
C SER A 30 -2.45 7.96 16.69
N ALA A 31 -1.96 9.15 17.09
CA ALA A 31 -0.62 9.67 16.77
C ALA A 31 0.56 8.75 17.16
N ASP A 32 0.37 7.87 18.15
CA ASP A 32 1.42 6.96 18.64
C ASP A 32 1.80 5.83 17.65
N ALA A 33 0.98 5.59 16.61
CA ALA A 33 1.25 4.62 15.56
C ALA A 33 2.06 5.20 14.37
N ALA A 34 2.51 6.46 14.46
CA ALA A 34 3.41 7.06 13.46
C ALA A 34 4.84 6.50 13.52
N PHE A 35 5.22 5.89 14.65
CA PHE A 35 6.51 5.23 14.78
C PHE A 35 6.51 3.85 14.12
N PHE A 36 7.61 3.52 13.44
CA PHE A 36 7.79 2.20 12.86
C PHE A 36 8.00 1.18 13.98
N THR A 37 6.99 0.34 14.23
CA THR A 37 7.08 -0.74 15.21
C THR A 37 7.38 -2.05 14.50
N ALA A 38 8.66 -2.44 14.47
CA ALA A 38 9.05 -3.76 13.98
C ALA A 38 8.54 -4.85 14.93
N GLY A 39 7.70 -5.77 14.46
CA GLY A 39 7.39 -7.03 15.16
C GLY A 39 6.03 -7.13 15.86
N LYS A 40 5.15 -6.14 15.75
CA LYS A 40 3.74 -6.27 16.16
C LYS A 40 2.83 -5.52 15.20
N CYS A 41 2.26 -6.25 14.25
CA CYS A 41 0.92 -6.05 13.72
C CYS A 41 0.62 -7.21 12.78
N ASP A 42 -0.48 -7.91 13.01
CA ASP A 42 -1.21 -8.62 11.95
C ASP A 42 -1.72 -7.52 11.00
N ASP A 43 -0.83 -7.00 10.15
CA ASP A 43 -1.13 -5.92 9.21
C ASP A 43 -1.64 -6.53 7.91
N ASP A 44 -2.74 -7.28 8.00
CA ASP A 44 -3.40 -7.86 6.83
C ASP A 44 -4.05 -6.73 6.02
N PRO A 45 -3.55 -6.42 4.81
CA PRO A 45 -4.10 -5.36 3.97
C PRO A 45 -5.56 -5.57 3.59
N SER A 46 -6.06 -6.81 3.66
CA SER A 46 -7.48 -7.11 3.40
C SER A 46 -8.42 -6.40 4.37
N THR A 47 -7.95 -6.06 5.58
CA THR A 47 -8.79 -5.49 6.64
C THR A 47 -9.08 -4.00 6.47
N TYR A 48 -8.35 -3.30 5.60
CA TYR A 48 -8.49 -1.85 5.40
C TYR A 48 -8.40 -1.38 3.94
N LEU A 49 -8.30 -2.30 3.00
CA LEU A 49 -8.47 -2.03 1.57
C LEU A 49 -9.90 -2.33 1.13
N PRO A 50 -10.38 -1.74 0.02
CA PRO A 50 -11.71 -2.05 -0.50
C PRO A 50 -11.88 -3.55 -0.78
N ASP A 51 -13.06 -4.09 -0.47
CA ASP A 51 -13.36 -5.50 -0.69
C ASP A 51 -13.02 -5.93 -2.12
N GLY A 52 -12.30 -7.04 -2.25
CA GLY A 52 -11.87 -7.60 -3.54
C GLY A 52 -10.77 -6.82 -4.28
N PHE A 53 -10.26 -5.72 -3.73
CA PHE A 53 -9.19 -4.93 -4.37
C PHE A 53 -7.93 -5.75 -4.65
N LEU A 54 -7.52 -6.61 -3.70
CA LEU A 54 -6.37 -7.50 -3.88
C LEU A 54 -6.56 -8.44 -5.08
N ASP A 55 -7.75 -9.01 -5.22
CA ASP A 55 -8.07 -9.91 -6.33
C ASP A 55 -8.17 -9.19 -7.67
N ARG A 56 -8.79 -8.01 -7.70
CA ARG A 56 -8.95 -7.21 -8.92
C ARG A 56 -7.62 -6.67 -9.42
N THR A 57 -6.67 -6.37 -8.53
CA THR A 57 -5.38 -5.76 -8.89
C THR A 57 -4.21 -6.73 -8.96
N LYS A 58 -4.37 -8.03 -8.62
CA LYS A 58 -3.28 -9.02 -8.56
C LYS A 58 -2.40 -9.14 -9.81
N HIS A 59 -2.89 -8.73 -10.97
CA HIS A 59 -2.17 -8.80 -12.25
C HIS A 59 -1.43 -7.50 -12.62
N VAL A 60 -1.77 -6.38 -11.97
CA VAL A 60 -1.22 -5.04 -12.26
C VAL A 60 -0.47 -4.45 -11.07
N GLY A 61 -0.83 -4.83 -9.84
CA GLY A 61 -0.33 -4.25 -8.61
C GLY A 61 0.30 -5.27 -7.68
N ARG A 62 1.27 -4.82 -6.89
CA ARG A 62 1.81 -5.56 -5.75
C ARG A 62 1.57 -4.76 -4.48
N ILE A 63 0.86 -5.35 -3.52
CA ILE A 63 0.70 -4.80 -2.17
C ILE A 63 1.78 -5.38 -1.28
N VAL A 64 2.49 -4.52 -0.56
CA VAL A 64 3.53 -4.90 0.38
C VAL A 64 3.18 -4.32 1.76
N PRO A 65 2.91 -5.14 2.78
CA PRO A 65 2.60 -4.64 4.10
C PRO A 65 3.86 -4.06 4.78
N MET A 66 3.68 -3.00 5.57
CA MET A 66 4.66 -2.36 6.45
C MET A 66 5.88 -1.71 5.81
N TRP A 67 6.70 -2.49 5.09
CA TRP A 67 8.02 -2.10 4.61
C TRP A 67 8.43 -2.83 3.33
N ALA A 68 9.19 -2.12 2.50
CA ALA A 68 9.87 -2.67 1.34
C ALA A 68 11.27 -2.03 1.20
N GLU A 69 12.14 -2.69 0.44
CA GLU A 69 13.46 -2.16 0.07
C GLU A 69 13.34 -1.01 -0.93
N GLN A 70 12.88 0.15 -0.45
CA GLN A 70 12.54 1.30 -1.28
C GLN A 70 13.69 1.76 -2.17
N ALA A 71 14.93 1.75 -1.67
CA ALA A 71 16.10 2.11 -2.47
C ALA A 71 16.31 1.17 -3.67
N GLN A 72 16.04 -0.14 -3.50
CA GLN A 72 16.15 -1.11 -4.59
C GLN A 72 15.00 -0.94 -5.58
N ILE A 73 13.77 -0.72 -5.10
CA ILE A 73 12.61 -0.46 -5.96
C ILE A 73 12.87 0.79 -6.82
N LEU A 74 13.27 1.90 -6.21
CA LEU A 74 13.53 3.15 -6.92
C LEU A 74 14.73 3.09 -7.87
N GLY A 75 15.70 2.21 -7.59
CA GLY A 75 16.82 1.95 -8.50
C GLY A 75 16.48 1.05 -9.69
N HIS A 76 15.29 0.45 -9.74
CA HIS A 76 14.93 -0.51 -10.77
C HIS A 76 14.44 0.19 -12.06
N PRO A 77 14.91 -0.21 -13.26
CA PRO A 77 14.58 0.47 -14.52
C PRO A 77 13.10 0.39 -14.93
N SER A 78 12.33 -0.52 -14.33
CA SER A 78 10.87 -0.60 -14.56
C SER A 78 10.06 0.41 -13.75
N VAL A 79 10.66 1.15 -12.83
CA VAL A 79 9.96 2.18 -12.04
C VAL A 79 9.95 3.50 -12.81
N GLY A 80 8.74 3.98 -13.12
CA GLY A 80 8.51 5.21 -13.87
C GLY A 80 8.08 6.42 -13.03
N GLY A 81 7.85 6.24 -11.73
CA GLY A 81 7.39 7.30 -10.83
C GLY A 81 7.35 6.86 -9.37
N PHE A 82 7.31 7.84 -8.46
CA PHE A 82 7.22 7.65 -7.02
C PHE A 82 6.23 8.66 -6.43
N MET A 83 5.38 8.20 -5.51
CA MET A 83 4.34 8.97 -4.83
C MET A 83 4.43 8.74 -3.32
#